data_AF-A0AAW9WEM5-F1
#
_entry.id   AF-A0AAW9WEM5-F1
#
_cell.length_a   1.000
_cell.length_b   1.000
_cell.length_c   1.000
_cell.angle_alpha   90.00
_cell.angle_beta   90.00
_cell.angle_gamma   90.00
#
_symmetry.space_group_name_H-M   'P 1'
#
loop_
_entity.id
_entity.type
_entity.pdbx_description
1 polymer ?
#
loop_
_entity_poly.entity_id
_entity_poly.type
_entity_poly.pdbx_seq_one_letter_code
_entity_poly.pdbx_strand_id
1 'polypeptide(L)'
;MFLENQFFPYQKFKGLMEENLNDVSLFEVIERISGRKPVETTRRTLEITRASVEQAQKLGIPLGEPLMFLNSYFIDQEGKSLCIGRQYYIGSRYMFDL
;
A
#
# COMPACT_ATOMS: atom_id res chain seq x y z
N MET A 1 -1.48 -13.90 2.13
CA MET A 1 -2.47 -13.04 1.44
C MET A 1 -2.77 -11.84 2.31
N PHE A 2 -2.69 -10.65 1.75
CA PHE A 2 -3.00 -9.36 2.38
C PHE A 2 -3.65 -8.45 1.35
N LEU A 3 -4.31 -7.38 1.78
CA LEU A 3 -4.87 -6.37 0.88
C LEU A 3 -3.97 -5.14 0.89
N GLU A 4 -3.64 -4.61 -0.28
CA GLU A 4 -2.88 -3.38 -0.43
C GLU A 4 -3.67 -2.33 -1.21
N ASN A 5 -3.63 -1.08 -0.74
CA ASN A 5 -4.08 0.08 -1.46
C ASN A 5 -2.96 1.11 -1.51
N GLN A 6 -2.72 1.68 -2.69
CA GLN A 6 -1.69 2.69 -2.91
C GLN A 6 -2.35 3.96 -3.44
N PHE A 7 -2.11 5.08 -2.76
CA PHE A 7 -2.75 6.36 -3.05
C PHE A 7 -1.72 7.34 -3.60
N PHE A 8 -2.00 7.89 -4.78
CA PHE A 8 -1.09 8.78 -5.50
C PHE A 8 -1.73 10.13 -5.81
N PRO A 9 -0.94 11.23 -5.86
CA PRO A 9 -1.39 12.49 -6.43
C PRO A 9 -1.75 12.34 -7.91
N TYR A 10 -3.04 12.45 -8.22
CA TYR A 10 -3.60 12.11 -9.55
C TYR A 10 -2.85 12.75 -10.73
N GLN A 11 -2.61 14.07 -10.70
CA GLN A 11 -2.03 14.79 -11.86
C GLN A 11 -0.66 14.25 -12.29
N LYS A 12 0.16 13.78 -11.35
CA LYS A 12 1.51 13.27 -11.63
C LYS A 12 1.53 11.78 -11.99
N PHE A 13 0.49 11.04 -11.60
CA PHE A 13 0.48 9.57 -11.64
C PHE A 13 -0.71 8.98 -12.40
N LYS A 14 -1.50 9.80 -13.10
CA LYS A 14 -2.66 9.34 -13.89
C LYS A 14 -2.31 8.24 -14.89
N GLY A 15 -1.08 8.21 -15.40
CA GLY A 15 -0.59 7.16 -16.30
C GLY A 15 -0.58 5.76 -15.69
N LEU A 16 -0.55 5.63 -14.35
CA LEU A 16 -0.68 4.33 -13.68
C LEU A 16 -2.02 3.63 -13.99
N MET A 17 -3.07 4.39 -14.33
CA MET A 17 -4.37 3.82 -14.68
C MET A 17 -4.39 3.14 -16.05
N GLU A 18 -3.38 3.39 -16.89
CA GLU A 18 -3.26 2.84 -18.24
C GLU A 18 -2.31 1.63 -18.27
N GLU A 19 -1.61 1.36 -17.17
CA GLU A 19 -0.64 0.27 -17.05
C GLU A 19 -1.27 -1.04 -16.59
N ASN A 20 -0.71 -2.15 -17.07
CA ASN A 20 -0.97 -3.45 -16.46
C ASN A 20 -0.07 -3.60 -15.23
N LEU A 21 -0.68 -3.58 -14.04
CA LEU A 21 0.00 -3.67 -12.76
C LEU A 21 0.09 -5.11 -12.21
N ASN A 22 -0.32 -6.12 -12.99
CA ASN A 22 -0.19 -7.52 -12.60
C ASN A 22 1.26 -8.00 -12.77
N ASP A 23 1.76 -8.75 -11.78
CA ASP A 23 3.07 -9.40 -11.80
C ASP A 23 4.26 -8.46 -12.07
N VAL A 24 4.13 -7.19 -11.68
CA VAL A 24 5.18 -6.16 -11.79
C VAL A 24 5.41 -5.44 -10.46
N SER A 25 6.58 -4.83 -10.31
CA SER A 25 6.86 -3.93 -9.19
C SER A 25 6.20 -2.58 -9.43
N LEU A 26 5.24 -2.20 -8.58
CA LEU A 26 4.60 -0.89 -8.67
C LEU A 26 5.63 0.25 -8.56
N PHE A 27 6.69 0.08 -7.77
CA PHE A 27 7.74 1.09 -7.62
C PHE A 27 8.56 1.29 -8.89
N GLU A 28 8.83 0.23 -9.65
CA GLU A 28 9.49 0.34 -10.96
C GLU A 28 8.60 1.06 -11.98
N VAL A 29 7.29 0.78 -11.96
CA VAL A 29 6.32 1.46 -12.84
C VAL A 29 6.22 2.95 -12.50
N ILE A 30 6.20 3.31 -11.21
CA ILE A 30 6.21 4.70 -10.73
C ILE A 30 7.46 5.42 -11.22
N GLU A 31 8.63 4.79 -11.09
CA GLU A 31 9.91 5.37 -11.54
C GLU A 31 9.89 5.58 -13.05
N ARG A 32 9.43 4.60 -13.82
CA ARG A 32 9.32 4.71 -15.28
C ARG A 32 8.41 5.86 -15.73
N ILE A 33 7.24 6.03 -15.10
CA ILE A 33 6.24 7.03 -15.52
C ILE A 33 6.59 8.43 -15.05
N SER A 34 7.14 8.56 -13.84
CA SER A 34 7.30 9.86 -13.19
C SER A 34 8.74 10.31 -13.01
N GLY A 35 9.72 9.42 -13.18
CA GLY A 35 11.12 9.63 -12.83
C GLY A 35 11.37 9.71 -11.31
N ARG A 36 10.38 9.41 -10.48
CA ARG A 36 10.44 9.49 -9.01
C ARG A 36 10.43 8.08 -8.43
N LYS A 37 11.22 7.84 -7.39
CA LYS A 37 11.27 6.56 -6.68
C LYS A 37 11.05 6.75 -5.19
N PRO A 38 10.40 5.81 -4.48
CA PRO A 38 10.34 5.86 -3.03
C PRO A 38 11.74 5.65 -2.47
N VAL A 39 12.22 6.57 -1.63
CA VAL A 39 13.54 6.46 -0.98
C VAL A 39 13.43 6.26 0.53
N GLU A 40 12.40 6.83 1.15
CA GLU A 40 12.21 6.80 2.59
C GLU A 40 10.72 6.88 2.94
N THR A 41 10.36 6.44 4.15
CA THR A 41 9.05 6.70 4.74
C THR A 41 9.15 7.74 5.85
N THR A 42 8.46 8.88 5.71
CA THR A 42 8.45 9.93 6.75
C THR A 42 7.62 9.54 7.97
N ARG A 43 6.65 8.65 7.78
CA ARG A 43 5.83 8.09 8.85
C ARG A 43 5.40 6.69 8.48
N ARG A 44 5.47 5.79 9.45
CA ARG A 44 4.99 4.42 9.36
C ARG A 44 4.28 4.07 10.67
N THR A 45 3.04 3.62 10.60
CA THR A 45 2.29 3.12 11.76
C THR A 45 1.84 1.68 11.51
N LEU A 46 1.84 0.88 12.58
CA LEU A 46 1.28 -0.46 12.61
C LEU A 46 0.22 -0.51 13.70
N GLU A 47 -1.02 -0.78 13.30
CA GLU A 47 -2.21 -0.68 14.15
C GLU A 47 -3.07 -1.93 14.00
N ILE A 48 -3.95 -2.20 14.98
CA ILE A 48 -4.96 -3.25 14.84
C ILE A 48 -6.27 -2.64 14.38
N THR A 49 -6.88 -3.27 13.38
CA THR A 49 -8.23 -2.94 12.93
C THR A 49 -9.08 -4.21 12.77
N ARG A 50 -10.37 -4.04 12.50
CA ARG A 50 -11.30 -5.13 12.20
C ARG A 50 -11.63 -5.12 10.72
N ALA A 51 -11.60 -6.28 10.07
CA ALA A 51 -11.93 -6.40 8.66
C ALA A 51 -13.33 -5.83 8.35
N SER A 52 -13.40 -4.90 7.40
CA SER A 52 -14.67 -4.43 6.83
C SER A 52 -15.34 -5.53 5.99
N VAL A 53 -16.59 -5.32 5.57
CA VAL A 53 -17.30 -6.26 4.68
C VAL A 53 -16.51 -6.49 3.38
N GLU A 54 -16.04 -5.41 2.75
CA GLU A 54 -15.27 -5.48 1.50
C GLU A 54 -13.94 -6.22 1.69
N GLN A 55 -13.22 -5.93 2.78
CA GLN A 55 -11.96 -6.59 3.09
C GLN A 55 -12.17 -8.08 3.38
N ALA A 56 -13.20 -8.43 4.15
CA ALA A 56 -13.55 -9.80 4.48
C ALA A 56 -13.86 -10.62 3.22
N GLN A 57 -14.64 -10.05 2.30
CA GLN A 57 -14.95 -10.66 1.00
C GLN A 57 -13.70 -10.85 0.14
N LYS A 58 -12.88 -9.80 -0.04
CA LYS A 58 -11.65 -9.86 -0.85
C LYS A 58 -10.62 -10.83 -0.28
N LEU A 59 -10.55 -10.94 1.04
CA LEU A 59 -9.56 -11.76 1.73
C LEU A 59 -10.05 -13.19 2.04
N GLY A 60 -11.33 -13.49 1.84
CA GLY A 60 -11.91 -14.78 2.20
C GLY A 60 -11.79 -15.08 3.69
N ILE A 61 -12.06 -14.09 4.54
CA ILE A 61 -11.98 -14.17 6.00
C ILE A 61 -13.32 -13.75 6.64
N PRO A 62 -13.58 -14.12 7.91
CA PRO A 62 -14.77 -13.66 8.62
C PRO A 62 -14.84 -12.12 8.73
N LEU A 63 -16.06 -11.58 8.74
CA LEU A 63 -16.29 -10.17 9.04
C LEU A 63 -15.74 -9.84 10.43
N GLY A 64 -14.99 -8.75 10.52
CA GLY A 64 -14.40 -8.30 11.78
C GLY A 64 -13.18 -9.09 12.25
N GLU A 65 -12.65 -10.02 11.45
CA GLU A 65 -11.34 -10.66 11.68
C GLU A 65 -10.28 -9.57 11.97
N PRO A 66 -9.45 -9.73 13.01
CA PRO A 66 -8.38 -8.78 13.30
C PRO A 66 -7.37 -8.68 12.16
N LEU A 67 -7.10 -7.47 11.72
CA LEU A 67 -6.09 -7.15 10.72
C LEU A 67 -5.01 -6.27 11.32
N MET A 68 -3.77 -6.54 10.97
CA MET A 68 -2.67 -5.59 11.16
C MET A 68 -2.70 -4.60 10.01
N PHE A 69 -2.96 -3.34 10.34
CA PHE A 69 -3.02 -2.23 9.41
C PHE A 69 -1.69 -1.48 9.41
N LEU A 70 -0.96 -1.59 8.29
CA LEU A 70 0.29 -0.88 8.06
C LEU A 70 0.03 0.33 7.16
N ASN A 71 0.32 1.53 7.67
CA ASN A 71 0.11 2.79 6.98
C ASN A 71 1.44 3.52 6.83
N SER A 72 1.87 3.73 5.59
CA SER A 72 3.21 4.22 5.23
C SER A 72 3.11 5.45 4.33
N TYR A 73 3.87 6.50 4.65
CA TYR A 73 3.95 7.74 3.89
C TYR A 73 5.31 7.81 3.21
N PHE A 74 5.34 7.60 1.89
CA PHE A 74 6.59 7.55 1.12
C PHE A 74 6.98 8.93 0.60
N ILE A 75 8.28 9.22 0.65
CA ILE A 75 8.90 10.39 0.00
C ILE A 75 9.88 9.93 -1.09
N ASP A 76 10.12 10.83 -2.04
CA ASP A 76 11.02 10.61 -3.16
C ASP A 76 12.44 11.12 -2.90
N GLN A 77 13.31 10.98 -3.90
CA GLN A 77 14.69 11.45 -3.86
C GLN A 77 14.88 12.97 -3.67
N GLU A 78 13.82 13.76 -3.85
CA GLU A 78 13.81 15.21 -3.61
C GLU A 78 13.19 15.58 -2.25
N GLY A 79 12.85 14.59 -1.41
CA GLY A 79 12.16 14.79 -0.14
C GLY A 79 10.67 15.14 -0.27
N LYS A 80 10.09 15.01 -1.47
CA LYS A 80 8.68 15.33 -1.74
C LYS A 80 7.80 14.11 -1.54
N SER A 81 6.59 14.32 -1.03
CA SER A 81 5.60 13.24 -0.88
C SER A 81 5.35 12.53 -2.22
N LEU A 82 5.41 11.20 -2.17
CA LEU A 82 5.28 10.33 -3.33
C LEU A 82 3.92 9.64 -3.35
N CYS A 83 3.67 8.78 -2.36
CA CYS A 83 2.42 8.03 -2.22
C CYS A 83 2.16 7.64 -0.77
N ILE A 84 0.94 7.16 -0.51
CA ILE A 84 0.55 6.56 0.76
C ILE A 84 0.22 5.09 0.51
N GLY A 85 0.90 4.20 1.20
CA GLY A 85 0.61 2.76 1.19
C GLY A 85 -0.24 2.38 2.40
N ARG A 86 -1.34 1.67 2.16
CA ARG A 86 -2.25 1.13 3.17
C ARG A 86 -2.39 -0.37 2.97
N GLN A 87 -1.80 -1.13 3.87
CA GLN A 87 -1.76 -2.58 3.78
C GLN A 87 -2.49 -3.21 4.98
N TYR A 88 -3.25 -4.26 4.71
CA TYR A 88 -4.06 -4.97 5.69
C TYR A 88 -3.66 -6.44 5.70
N TYR A 89 -2.90 -6.83 6.70
CA TYR A 89 -2.40 -8.19 6.89
C TYR A 89 -3.33 -8.95 7.83
N ILE A 90 -3.63 -10.20 7.50
CA ILE A 90 -4.48 -11.05 8.35
C ILE A 90 -3.72 -11.35 9.64
N GLY A 91 -4.21 -10.86 10.78
CA GLY A 91 -3.50 -10.91 12.07
C GLY A 91 -3.19 -12.33 12.54
N SER A 92 -4.07 -13.29 12.21
CA SER A 92 -3.90 -14.71 12.53
C SER A 92 -2.87 -15.44 11.65
N ARG A 93 -2.33 -14.81 10.60
CA ARG A 93 -1.42 -15.44 9.62
C ARG A 93 -0.06 -14.78 9.48
N TYR A 94 0.09 -13.57 10.03
CA TYR A 94 1.28 -12.75 9.85
C TYR A 94 1.84 -12.33 11.20
N MET A 95 3.15 -12.15 11.23
CA MET A 95 3.89 -11.56 12.33
C MET A 95 4.93 -10.61 11.73
N PHE A 96 5.20 -9.50 12.41
CA PHE A 96 6.24 -8.56 12.02
C PHE A 96 7.42 -8.69 12.98
N ASP A 97 8.61 -8.83 12.42
CA ASP A 97 9.88 -8.63 13.11
C ASP A 97 10.40 -7.23 12.72
N LEU A 98 10.88 -6.45 13.69
CA LEU A 98 11.16 -5.01 13.53
C LEU A 98 12.59 -4.67 13.94
#